data_AF-A0A819I2T0-F1
#
_entry.id   AF-A0A819I2T0-F1
#
_cell.length_a   1.000
_cell.length_b   1.000
_cell.length_c   1.000
_cell.angle_alpha   90.00
_cell.angle_beta   90.00
_cell.angle_gamma   90.00
#
_symmetry.space_group_name_H-M   'P 1'
#
loop_
_entity.id
_entity.type
_entity.pdbx_description
1 polymer ?
#
loop_
_entity_poly.entity_id
_entity_poly.type
_entity_poly.pdbx_seq_one_letter_code
_entity_poly.pdbx_strand_id
1 'polypeptide(L)'
;DSLLHMRTDKEPIEKLQQLLRENIVHVLRSNIGFVERDALYNLRAQLSEATSDPSFKEMEKDPSEFLRALEELFHYAPLKTIPPDQSPNPNASNVTTNIMWEMFDANPQNLLSTNIASIFRNSLSEIPVKLATIPPFLILVAPRHTRSQRSYRYIIPDRQIILDNDIVQLVCVKCEKTNH
;
A
#
# COMPACT_ATOMS: atom_id res chain seq x y z
N ASP A 1 -14.06 9.02 -3.36
CA ASP A 1 -13.78 9.99 -2.28
C ASP A 1 -12.38 9.81 -1.73
N SER A 2 -11.69 10.91 -1.45
CA SER A 2 -10.35 10.90 -0.85
C SER A 2 -10.43 10.34 0.57
N LEU A 3 -9.47 9.47 0.93
CA LEU A 3 -9.36 8.81 2.23
C LEU A 3 -9.44 9.78 3.43
N LEU A 4 -9.04 11.04 3.23
CA LEU A 4 -9.11 12.11 4.25
C LEU A 4 -10.50 12.77 4.42
N HIS A 5 -11.50 12.34 3.66
CA HIS A 5 -12.87 12.86 3.72
C HIS A 5 -13.90 11.77 4.06
N MET A 6 -13.45 10.54 4.34
CA MET A 6 -14.34 9.46 4.76
C MET A 6 -14.89 9.76 6.15
N ARG A 7 -16.21 9.58 6.33
CA ARG A 7 -16.83 9.73 7.65
C ARG A 7 -16.34 8.63 8.58
N THR A 8 -16.03 9.01 9.81
CA THR A 8 -15.71 8.11 10.92
C THR A 8 -16.49 8.55 12.16
N ASP A 9 -16.85 7.59 13.01
CA ASP A 9 -17.50 7.79 14.31
C ASP A 9 -16.48 7.90 15.46
N LYS A 10 -15.19 7.68 15.16
CA LYS A 10 -14.10 7.72 16.14
C LYS A 10 -13.38 9.06 16.11
N GLU A 11 -13.56 9.81 17.19
CA GLU A 11 -12.99 11.15 17.38
C GLU A 11 -11.46 11.22 17.15
N PRO A 12 -10.63 10.26 17.61
CA PRO A 12 -9.19 10.29 17.32
C PRO A 12 -8.86 10.17 15.82
N ILE A 13 -9.66 9.41 15.07
CA ILE A 13 -9.47 9.20 13.63
C ILE A 13 -9.91 10.45 12.86
N GLU A 14 -10.99 11.09 13.27
CA GLU A 14 -11.46 12.35 12.69
C GLU A 14 -10.41 13.46 12.86
N LYS A 15 -9.86 13.62 14.07
CA LYS A 15 -8.74 14.54 14.35
C LYS A 15 -7.54 14.28 13.44
N LEU A 16 -7.16 13.00 13.29
CA LEU A 16 -6.04 12.60 12.44
C LEU A 16 -6.29 12.93 10.98
N GLN A 17 -7.49 12.66 10.46
CA GLN A 17 -7.88 13.04 9.10
C GLN A 17 -7.83 14.55 8.90
N GLN A 18 -8.34 15.32 9.87
CA GLN A 18 -8.32 16.78 9.82
C GLN A 18 -6.90 17.31 9.78
N LEU A 19 -6.02 16.85 10.69
CA LEU A 19 -4.62 17.24 10.74
C LEU A 19 -3.90 16.94 9.41
N LEU A 20 -4.05 15.71 8.89
CA LEU A 20 -3.46 15.31 7.62
C LEU A 20 -3.98 16.18 6.47
N ARG A 21 -5.28 16.48 6.45
CA ARG A 21 -5.91 17.26 5.38
C ARG A 21 -5.50 18.73 5.42
N GLU A 22 -5.67 19.39 6.55
CA GLU A 22 -5.62 20.85 6.69
C GLU A 22 -4.21 21.36 7.01
N ASN A 23 -3.48 20.66 7.87
CA ASN A 23 -2.18 21.14 8.36
C ASN A 23 -1.00 20.56 7.56
N ILE A 24 -1.20 19.44 6.86
CA ILE A 24 -0.12 18.77 6.12
C ILE A 24 -0.38 18.83 4.61
N VAL A 25 -1.38 18.11 4.10
CA VAL A 25 -1.60 17.95 2.66
C VAL A 25 -2.00 19.27 2.01
N HIS A 26 -2.91 20.04 2.61
CA HIS A 26 -3.29 21.34 2.09
C HIS A 26 -2.11 22.31 2.07
N VAL A 27 -1.35 22.40 3.17
CA VAL A 27 -0.18 23.30 3.26
C VAL A 27 0.89 22.94 2.23
N LEU A 28 1.24 21.65 2.08
CA LEU A 28 2.20 21.19 1.06
C LEU A 28 1.76 21.50 -0.38
N ARG A 29 0.45 21.45 -0.64
CA ARG A 29 -0.12 21.72 -1.98
C ARG A 29 -0.40 23.20 -2.21
N SER A 30 -0.45 24.00 -1.15
CA SER A 30 -0.60 25.45 -1.23
C SER A 30 0.68 26.11 -1.74
N ASN A 31 0.60 27.41 -2.05
CA ASN A 31 1.76 28.20 -2.49
C ASN A 31 2.90 28.26 -1.46
N ILE A 32 2.63 27.93 -0.18
CA ILE A 32 3.66 27.88 0.87
C ILE A 32 4.60 26.70 0.65
N GLY A 33 4.07 25.53 0.27
CA GLY A 33 4.86 24.34 -0.08
C GLY A 33 5.71 23.75 1.06
N PHE A 34 5.52 24.19 2.30
CA PHE A 34 6.35 23.84 3.44
C PHE A 34 5.51 23.58 4.69
N VAL A 35 5.71 22.41 5.31
CA VAL A 35 5.04 22.01 6.56
C VAL A 35 6.01 22.10 7.71
N GLU A 36 5.60 22.82 8.76
CA GLU A 36 6.40 22.95 9.97
C GLU A 36 6.49 21.63 10.74
N ARG A 37 7.61 21.45 11.43
CA ARG A 37 7.90 20.26 12.24
C ARG A 37 6.82 19.99 13.29
N ASP A 38 6.19 21.04 13.84
CA ASP A 38 5.16 20.89 14.87
C ASP A 38 3.92 20.15 14.36
N ALA A 39 3.56 20.33 13.08
CA ALA A 39 2.51 19.53 12.45
C ALA A 39 2.88 18.03 12.38
N LEU A 40 4.16 17.71 12.18
CA LEU A 40 4.65 16.31 12.21
C LEU A 40 4.70 15.74 13.64
N TYR A 41 5.02 16.54 14.66
CA TYR A 41 4.92 16.10 16.06
C TYR A 41 3.48 15.82 16.46
N ASN A 42 2.55 16.68 16.05
CA ASN A 42 1.12 16.46 16.25
C ASN A 42 0.64 15.21 15.52
N LEU A 43 1.15 14.94 14.31
CA LEU A 43 0.84 13.73 13.57
C LEU A 43 1.28 12.48 14.33
N ARG A 44 2.51 12.47 14.85
CA ARG A 44 3.02 11.34 15.64
C ARG A 44 2.23 11.13 16.94
N ALA A 45 1.85 12.21 17.62
CA ALA A 45 1.03 12.15 18.82
C ALA A 45 -0.38 11.59 18.54
N GLN A 46 -1.05 12.10 17.49
CA GLN A 46 -2.39 11.64 17.12
C GLN A 46 -2.39 10.22 16.56
N LEU A 47 -1.36 9.81 15.80
CA LEU A 47 -1.18 8.41 15.39
C LEU A 47 -1.05 7.51 16.61
N SER A 48 -0.18 7.89 17.55
CA SER A 48 0.04 7.12 18.77
C SER A 48 -1.24 6.93 19.60
N GLU A 49 -2.07 7.96 19.69
CA GLU A 49 -3.38 7.89 20.34
C GLU A 49 -4.37 7.02 19.54
N ALA A 50 -4.50 7.26 18.23
CA ALA A 50 -5.44 6.56 17.37
C ALA A 50 -5.14 5.05 17.24
N THR A 51 -3.86 4.67 17.21
CA THR A 51 -3.43 3.25 17.18
C THR A 51 -3.23 2.65 18.57
N SER A 52 -3.28 3.46 19.63
CA SER A 52 -2.87 3.06 20.99
C SER A 52 -1.45 2.46 21.05
N ASP A 53 -0.54 2.93 20.19
CA ASP A 53 0.87 2.51 20.15
C ASP A 53 1.79 3.70 20.48
N PRO A 54 2.41 3.75 21.68
CA PRO A 54 3.30 4.84 22.10
C PRO A 54 4.53 4.98 21.21
N SER A 55 4.95 3.91 20.53
CA SER A 55 6.16 3.91 19.74
C SER A 55 6.09 4.74 18.47
N PHE A 56 4.89 5.11 17.98
CA PHE A 56 4.75 6.11 16.92
C PHE A 56 5.25 7.49 17.32
N LYS A 57 5.30 7.79 18.62
CA LYS A 57 5.87 9.03 19.13
C LYS A 57 7.37 8.87 19.38
N GLU A 58 7.78 7.75 19.96
CA GLU A 58 9.10 7.59 20.59
C GLU A 58 10.17 6.97 19.69
N MET A 59 9.76 6.16 18.71
CA MET A 59 10.67 5.34 17.92
C MET A 59 10.69 5.73 16.44
N GLU A 60 11.82 5.48 15.78
CA GLU A 60 11.85 5.46 14.32
C GLU A 60 10.98 4.30 13.83
N LYS A 61 10.12 4.59 12.86
CA LYS A 61 9.16 3.64 12.29
C LYS A 61 9.49 3.44 10.82
N ASP A 62 9.34 2.21 10.34
CA ASP A 62 9.47 1.93 8.92
C ASP A 62 8.25 2.51 8.16
N PRO A 63 8.42 2.97 6.91
CA PRO A 63 7.29 3.49 6.12
C PRO A 63 6.13 2.49 5.99
N SER A 64 6.43 1.19 5.96
CA SER A 64 5.41 0.13 5.92
C SER A 64 4.56 0.08 7.20
N GLU A 65 5.16 0.30 8.37
CA GLU A 65 4.40 0.32 9.64
C GLU A 65 3.43 1.49 9.68
N PHE A 66 3.88 2.66 9.21
CA PHE A 66 3.02 3.84 9.09
C PHE A 66 1.85 3.61 8.13
N LEU A 67 2.11 3.05 6.94
CA LEU A 67 1.07 2.77 5.96
C LEU A 67 0.06 1.71 6.45
N ARG A 68 0.51 0.66 7.15
CA ARG A 68 -0.37 -0.33 7.78
C ARG A 68 -1.26 0.30 8.85
N ALA A 69 -0.71 1.19 9.68
CA ALA A 69 -1.52 1.95 10.64
C ALA A 69 -2.60 2.78 9.95
N LEU A 70 -2.28 3.45 8.83
CA LEU A 70 -3.29 4.19 8.07
C LEU A 70 -4.35 3.28 7.44
N GLU A 71 -3.95 2.11 6.94
CA GLU A 71 -4.86 1.09 6.41
C GLU A 71 -5.88 0.65 7.47
N GLU A 72 -5.39 0.34 8.68
CA GLU A 72 -6.21 -0.07 9.82
C GLU A 72 -7.15 1.05 10.30
N LEU A 73 -6.63 2.27 10.43
CA LEU A 73 -7.39 3.41 10.94
C LEU A 73 -8.46 3.89 9.95
N PHE A 74 -8.15 3.92 8.66
CA PHE A 74 -9.06 4.44 7.64
C PHE A 74 -9.84 3.35 6.91
N HIS A 75 -9.64 2.08 7.26
CA HIS A 75 -10.26 0.92 6.63
C HIS A 75 -10.12 0.95 5.10
N TYR A 76 -8.92 1.30 4.62
CA TYR A 76 -8.67 1.54 3.21
C TYR A 76 -7.52 0.68 2.68
N ALA A 77 -7.91 -0.36 1.94
CA ALA A 77 -7.03 -1.38 1.38
C ALA A 77 -7.37 -1.59 -0.11
N PRO A 78 -6.80 -0.78 -1.02
CA PRO A 78 -7.16 -0.79 -2.44
C PRO A 78 -6.61 -1.98 -3.22
N LEU A 79 -5.54 -2.62 -2.74
CA LEU A 79 -4.97 -3.79 -3.39
C LEU A 79 -5.79 -5.01 -3.00
N LYS A 80 -6.43 -5.66 -3.98
CA LYS A 80 -7.23 -6.87 -3.76
C LYS A 80 -6.62 -8.04 -4.53
N THR A 81 -6.34 -9.14 -3.83
CA THR A 81 -5.80 -10.36 -4.41
C THR A 81 -6.71 -11.55 -4.15
N ILE A 82 -6.81 -12.45 -5.12
CA ILE A 82 -7.56 -13.70 -5.04
C ILE A 82 -6.68 -14.88 -5.50
N PRO A 83 -6.90 -16.10 -5.01
CA PRO A 83 -6.26 -17.28 -5.58
C PRO A 83 -6.65 -17.47 -7.06
N PRO A 84 -5.77 -18.07 -7.89
CA PRO A 84 -6.09 -18.41 -9.27
C PRO A 84 -7.24 -19.41 -9.34
N ASP A 85 -7.98 -19.39 -10.45
CA ASP A 85 -9.04 -20.33 -10.81
C ASP A 85 -10.27 -20.37 -9.88
N GLN A 86 -10.35 -19.48 -8.89
CA GLN A 86 -11.56 -19.30 -8.11
C GLN A 86 -12.52 -18.35 -8.83
N SER A 87 -13.83 -18.62 -8.68
CA SER A 87 -14.86 -17.71 -9.15
C SER A 87 -14.57 -16.33 -8.55
N PRO A 88 -14.38 -15.31 -9.39
CA PRO A 88 -13.99 -13.99 -8.96
C PRO A 88 -15.14 -13.34 -8.19
N ASN A 89 -15.16 -13.50 -6.87
CA ASN A 89 -16.07 -12.73 -6.04
C ASN A 89 -15.21 -11.82 -5.14
N PRO A 90 -15.16 -10.50 -5.38
CA PRO A 90 -14.37 -9.56 -4.58
C PRO A 90 -14.90 -9.40 -3.14
N ASN A 91 -16.03 -10.04 -2.82
CA ASN A 91 -16.62 -10.15 -1.49
C ASN A 91 -16.52 -11.59 -0.93
N ALA A 92 -15.87 -12.52 -1.64
CA ALA A 92 -15.66 -13.85 -1.11
C ALA A 92 -14.58 -13.82 -0.01
N SER A 93 -14.69 -14.78 0.92
CA SER A 93 -13.83 -14.92 2.09
C SER A 93 -12.35 -15.18 1.76
N ASN A 94 -12.04 -15.44 0.49
CA ASN A 94 -10.70 -15.69 -0.04
C ASN A 94 -9.98 -14.42 -0.54
N VAL A 95 -10.66 -13.26 -0.57
CA VAL A 95 -10.07 -12.00 -1.02
C VAL A 95 -9.20 -11.44 0.09
N THR A 96 -7.92 -11.24 -0.23
CA THR A 96 -7.00 -10.53 0.66
C THR A 96 -6.92 -9.08 0.22
N THR A 97 -7.01 -8.15 1.17
CA THR A 97 -6.88 -6.72 0.92
C THR A 97 -5.65 -6.17 1.62
N ASN A 98 -4.87 -5.32 0.94
CA ASN A 98 -3.71 -4.65 1.51
C ASN A 98 -3.57 -3.20 0.98
N ILE A 99 -2.80 -2.35 1.66
CA ILE A 99 -2.39 -1.04 1.13
C ILE A 99 -1.14 -1.10 0.24
N MET A 100 -0.31 -2.12 0.41
CA MET A 100 0.96 -2.29 -0.30
C MET A 100 1.21 -3.75 -0.67
N TRP A 101 2.08 -3.97 -1.64
CA TRP A 101 2.58 -5.29 -2.01
C TRP A 101 4.06 -5.39 -1.67
N GLU A 102 4.42 -6.32 -0.79
CA GLU A 102 5.81 -6.65 -0.47
C GLU A 102 6.35 -7.62 -1.51
N MET A 103 7.16 -7.09 -2.42
CA MET A 103 7.77 -7.91 -3.47
C MET A 103 8.82 -8.83 -2.85
N PHE A 104 8.92 -10.05 -3.37
CA PHE A 104 9.99 -10.99 -3.08
C PHE A 104 10.50 -11.60 -4.39
N ASP A 105 11.73 -12.09 -4.37
CA ASP A 105 12.26 -12.91 -5.45
C ASP A 105 12.90 -14.15 -4.83
N ALA A 106 12.32 -15.33 -5.09
CA ALA A 106 12.77 -16.60 -4.52
C ALA A 106 14.11 -17.07 -5.10
N ASN A 107 14.43 -16.64 -6.33
CA ASN A 107 15.66 -16.99 -6.99
C ASN A 107 16.23 -15.73 -7.64
N PRO A 108 16.85 -14.83 -6.84
CA PRO A 108 17.61 -13.74 -7.40
C PRO A 108 18.77 -14.38 -8.16
N GLN A 109 18.55 -14.64 -9.45
CA GLN A 109 19.59 -14.80 -10.45
C GLN A 109 20.62 -13.74 -10.08
N ASN A 110 21.89 -14.11 -9.84
CA ASN A 110 22.95 -13.23 -9.32
C ASN A 110 23.22 -12.02 -10.25
N LEU A 111 22.21 -11.17 -10.40
CA LEU A 111 22.08 -10.12 -11.37
C LEU A 111 22.44 -8.84 -10.64
N LEU A 112 23.30 -8.06 -11.28
CA LEU A 112 23.70 -6.76 -10.76
C LEU A 112 22.51 -5.81 -10.66
N SER A 113 21.53 -5.95 -11.58
CA SER A 113 20.36 -5.09 -11.63
C SER A 113 19.14 -5.83 -12.16
N THR A 114 17.96 -5.36 -11.74
CA THR A 114 16.67 -5.75 -12.31
C THR A 114 15.73 -4.53 -12.33
N ASN A 115 14.56 -4.66 -12.94
CA ASN A 115 13.53 -3.62 -12.93
C ASN A 115 12.38 -3.99 -11.97
N ILE A 116 11.58 -2.99 -11.56
CA ILE A 116 10.49 -3.19 -10.61
C ILE A 116 9.40 -4.11 -11.19
N ALA A 117 9.09 -3.96 -12.47
CA ALA A 117 8.06 -4.74 -13.15
C ALA A 117 8.37 -6.24 -13.17
N SER A 118 9.63 -6.63 -13.37
CA SER A 118 10.08 -8.02 -13.35
C SER A 118 10.01 -8.59 -11.95
N ILE A 119 10.51 -7.89 -10.92
CA ILE A 119 10.38 -8.36 -9.53
C ILE A 119 8.90 -8.52 -9.17
N PHE A 120 8.07 -7.54 -9.51
CA PHE A 120 6.64 -7.59 -9.23
C PHE A 120 5.97 -8.80 -9.89
N ARG A 121 6.21 -9.03 -11.19
CA ARG A 121 5.69 -10.21 -11.90
C ARG A 121 6.17 -11.52 -11.29
N ASN A 122 7.47 -11.63 -11.01
CA ASN A 122 8.05 -12.82 -10.40
C ASN A 122 7.42 -13.10 -9.03
N SER A 123 7.24 -12.06 -8.21
CA SER A 123 6.60 -12.18 -6.89
C SER A 123 5.16 -12.70 -6.99
N LEU A 124 4.42 -12.31 -8.02
CA LEU A 124 3.06 -12.80 -8.27
C LEU A 124 3.03 -14.18 -8.92
N SER A 125 4.05 -14.61 -9.65
CA SER A 125 4.10 -15.97 -10.18
C SER A 125 4.48 -17.01 -9.13
N GLU A 126 5.23 -16.59 -8.11
CA GLU A 126 5.70 -17.46 -7.03
C GLU A 126 4.66 -17.65 -5.91
N ILE A 127 3.73 -16.70 -5.74
CA ILE A 127 2.56 -16.86 -4.87
C ILE A 127 1.35 -17.09 -5.77
N PRO A 128 0.54 -18.14 -5.57
CA PRO A 128 -0.64 -18.39 -6.39
C PRO A 128 -1.74 -17.37 -6.06
N VAL A 129 -1.60 -16.13 -6.51
CA VAL A 129 -2.59 -15.05 -6.40
C VAL A 129 -2.60 -14.18 -7.65
N LYS A 130 -3.77 -13.62 -7.96
CA LYS A 130 -3.97 -12.60 -9.01
C LYS A 130 -4.64 -11.37 -8.43
N LEU A 131 -4.43 -10.22 -9.05
CA LEU A 131 -5.17 -9.01 -8.71
C LEU A 131 -6.64 -9.17 -9.13
N ALA A 132 -7.57 -8.99 -8.19
CA ALA A 132 -9.01 -9.09 -8.45
C ALA A 132 -9.56 -7.83 -9.16
N THR A 133 -8.88 -6.70 -8.96
CA THR A 133 -9.24 -5.39 -9.53
C THR A 133 -7.96 -4.60 -9.81
N ILE A 134 -8.00 -3.67 -10.76
CA ILE A 134 -6.92 -2.69 -10.92
C ILE A 134 -7.02 -1.68 -9.78
N PRO A 135 -6.01 -1.58 -8.89
CA PRO A 135 -6.09 -0.64 -7.79
C PRO A 135 -5.88 0.80 -8.31
N PRO A 136 -6.51 1.81 -7.69
CA PRO A 136 -6.33 3.22 -8.07
C PRO A 136 -4.88 3.72 -7.86
N PHE A 137 -4.12 3.05 -7.00
CA PHE A 137 -2.67 3.21 -6.87
C PHE A 137 -2.06 1.88 -6.40
N LEU A 138 -0.77 1.69 -6.68
CA LEU A 138 -0.03 0.49 -6.29
C LEU A 138 1.26 0.91 -5.57
N ILE A 139 1.38 0.53 -4.30
CA ILE A 139 2.60 0.74 -3.51
C ILE A 139 3.38 -0.57 -3.53
N LEU A 140 4.53 -0.57 -4.19
CA LEU A 140 5.44 -1.72 -4.28
C LEU A 140 6.61 -1.53 -3.32
N VAL A 141 6.75 -2.45 -2.37
CA VAL A 141 7.89 -2.47 -1.45
C VAL A 141 8.95 -3.39 -2.02
N ALA A 142 10.15 -2.84 -2.23
CA ALA A 142 11.28 -3.60 -2.77
C ALA A 142 11.70 -4.75 -1.83
N PRO A 143 12.14 -5.90 -2.38
CA PRO A 143 12.56 -7.05 -1.58
C PRO A 143 13.80 -6.69 -0.76
N ARG A 144 13.67 -6.68 0.56
CA ARG A 144 14.79 -6.50 1.51
C ARG A 144 14.79 -7.68 2.48
N HIS A 145 15.84 -8.49 2.46
CA HIS A 145 15.95 -9.64 3.37
C HIS A 145 16.57 -9.27 4.71
N THR A 146 17.41 -8.22 4.78
CA THR A 146 17.90 -7.56 6.02
C THR A 146 18.48 -6.17 5.68
N ARG A 147 18.84 -5.35 6.68
CA ARG A 147 19.51 -4.03 6.46
C ARG A 147 20.79 -4.12 5.59
N SER A 148 21.45 -5.28 5.54
CA SER A 148 22.73 -5.48 4.82
C SER A 148 22.63 -6.38 3.57
N GLN A 149 21.56 -7.17 3.41
CA GLN A 149 21.40 -8.04 2.23
C GLN A 149 20.32 -7.50 1.30
N ARG A 150 20.76 -6.97 0.17
CA ARG A 150 19.91 -6.64 -0.97
C ARG A 150 19.97 -7.78 -1.98
N SER A 151 18.81 -8.22 -2.48
CA SER A 151 18.74 -9.22 -3.56
C SER A 151 19.37 -8.71 -4.85
N TYR A 152 19.38 -7.38 -5.04
CA TYR A 152 19.98 -6.71 -6.19
C TYR A 152 20.79 -5.50 -5.76
N ARG A 153 21.89 -5.23 -6.48
CA ARG A 153 22.68 -4.01 -6.26
C ARG A 153 21.93 -2.76 -6.74
N TYR A 154 21.20 -2.88 -7.86
CA TYR A 154 20.37 -1.81 -8.42
C TYR A 154 18.96 -2.32 -8.77
N ILE A 155 17.95 -1.52 -8.47
CA ILE A 155 16.58 -1.73 -8.92
C ILE A 155 16.22 -0.53 -9.78
N ILE A 156 15.86 -0.78 -11.03
CA ILE A 156 15.50 0.23 -12.02
C ILE A 156 14.00 0.49 -11.90
N PRO A 157 13.55 1.71 -11.56
CA PRO A 157 12.14 2.03 -11.52
C PRO A 157 11.58 2.11 -12.94
N ASP A 158 10.60 1.27 -13.25
CA ASP A 158 9.89 1.33 -14.52
C ASP A 158 8.97 2.55 -14.58
N ARG A 159 8.87 3.16 -15.76
CA ARG A 159 7.91 4.26 -16.00
C ARG A 159 6.47 3.75 -16.07
N GLN A 160 6.29 2.49 -16.46
CA GLN A 160 5.00 1.85 -16.64
C GLN A 160 5.12 0.37 -16.28
N ILE A 161 4.10 -0.17 -15.61
CA ILE A 161 3.95 -1.60 -15.34
C ILE A 161 2.73 -2.07 -16.12
N ILE A 162 2.92 -3.06 -17.01
CA ILE A 162 1.83 -3.64 -17.79
C ILE A 162 1.19 -4.73 -16.95
N LEU A 163 -0.11 -4.57 -16.70
CA LEU A 163 -0.96 -5.55 -16.02
C LEU A 163 -1.71 -6.35 -17.10
N ASP A 164 -1.37 -7.62 -17.26
CA ASP A 164 -1.97 -8.56 -18.21
C ASP A 164 -2.83 -9.62 -17.48
N ASN A 165 -3.34 -10.60 -18.22
CA ASN A 165 -4.19 -11.67 -17.69
C ASN A 165 -3.45 -12.66 -16.77
N ASP A 166 -2.12 -12.66 -16.79
CA ASP A 166 -1.32 -13.49 -15.87
C ASP A 166 -1.27 -12.84 -14.49
N ILE A 167 -1.29 -11.50 -14.44
CA ILE A 167 -1.24 -10.70 -13.21
C ILE A 167 -2.64 -10.39 -12.66
N VAL A 168 -3.62 -10.19 -13.53
CA VAL A 168 -4.96 -9.71 -13.17
C VAL A 168 -6.02 -10.71 -13.58
N GLN A 169 -6.96 -10.94 -12.67
CA GLN A 169 -8.22 -11.63 -12.94
C GLN A 169 -9.35 -10.67 -12.60
N LEU A 170 -9.74 -9.84 -13.57
CA LEU A 170 -10.72 -8.78 -13.35
C LEU A 170 -12.09 -9.36 -13.02
N VAL A 171 -12.66 -8.86 -11.93
CA VAL A 171 -14.06 -9.08 -11.61
C VAL A 171 -14.88 -7.87 -12.01
N CYS A 172 -15.99 -8.09 -12.73
CA CYS A 172 -17.03 -7.07 -12.77
C CYS A 172 -17.71 -6.95 -11.40
N VAL A 173 -17.41 -5.90 -10.65
CA VAL A 173 -18.00 -5.62 -9.32
C VAL A 173 -19.53 -5.53 -9.37
N LYS A 174 -20.12 -5.23 -10.54
CA LYS A 174 -21.59 -5.15 -10.70
C LYS A 174 -22.27 -6.50 -10.93
N CYS A 175 -21.59 -7.49 -11.50
CA CYS A 175 -22.22 -8.76 -11.88
C CYS A 175 -21.48 -10.03 -11.42
N GLU A 176 -20.38 -9.89 -10.67
CA GLU A 176 -19.62 -10.99 -10.05
C GLU A 176 -19.12 -12.06 -11.05
N LYS A 177 -18.91 -11.67 -12.32
CA LYS A 177 -18.39 -12.56 -13.38
C LYS A 177 -16.96 -12.17 -13.77
N THR A 178 -16.14 -13.17 -14.08
CA THR A 178 -14.81 -13.03 -14.71
C THR A 178 -14.99 -12.83 -16.21
N ASN A 179 -14.29 -11.84 -16.74
CA ASN A 179 -13.95 -11.58 -18.15
C ASN A 179 -14.89 -12.10 -19.26
N HIS A 180 -15.35 -11.17 -20.10
CA HIS A 180 -15.26 -11.39 -21.54
C HIS A 180 -13.81 -11.24 -22.00
#